data_AF-A0AAW2XLZ8-F1
#
_entry.id   AF-A0AAW2XLZ8-F1
#
_cell.length_a   1.000
_cell.length_b   1.000
_cell.length_c   1.000
_cell.angle_alpha   90.00
_cell.angle_beta   90.00
_cell.angle_gamma   90.00
#
_symmetry.space_group_name_H-M   'P 1'
#
loop_
_entity.id
_entity.type
_entity.pdbx_description
1 polymer ?
#
loop_
_entity_poly.entity_id
_entity_poly.type
_entity_poly.pdbx_seq_one_letter_code
_entity_poly.pdbx_strand_id
1 'polypeptide(L)'
;MWIYKLKVKPDGTVDRHKARLVAKGYTQMEGIDFFESFSPVAKLVTIRTLLALAASQNWHVHQLDVNNAFVLGNLDEELYMQPPEGYSMPPGHVCKLKKSLYELKHASRQWNQEFNTKMEYFGFKQYKNGYCLIIKSSTVGFLTLLVYVDDILITGPSEELISDVKQCIHELFNIKDLGVAKYFLGIEITCSLHRMFLTQAKYTKDILANVGMEQAKAATTPLPTGIKFTLEAENTLPHPKVYRRHSWSFVVFGVYKA
;
A
#
# COMPACT_ATOMS: atom_id res chain seq x y z
N MET A 1 16.20 9.92 -12.63
CA MET A 1 16.69 11.01 -11.75
C MET A 1 16.82 10.49 -10.33
N TRP A 2 17.62 11.14 -9.49
CA TRP A 2 17.70 10.79 -8.07
C TRP A 2 16.61 11.50 -7.27
N ILE A 3 15.93 10.77 -6.39
CA ILE A 3 15.07 11.32 -5.34
C ILE A 3 15.74 11.06 -4.01
N TYR A 4 16.05 12.13 -3.29
CA TYR A 4 16.62 12.08 -1.95
C TYR A 4 15.54 12.29 -0.90
N LYS A 5 15.58 11.49 0.16
CA LYS A 5 14.68 11.59 1.30
C LYS A 5 15.45 11.35 2.59
N LEU A 6 15.36 12.29 3.51
CA LEU A 6 15.83 12.12 4.87
C LEU A 6 14.78 11.31 5.66
N LYS A 7 15.20 10.24 6.31
CA LYS A 7 14.40 9.54 7.31
C LYS A 7 14.83 10.04 8.68
N VAL A 8 13.85 10.38 9.51
CA VAL A 8 14.04 10.84 10.88
C VAL A 8 13.39 9.88 11.85
N LYS A 9 13.98 9.75 13.03
CA LYS A 9 13.44 8.99 14.16
C LYS A 9 12.30 9.77 14.83
N PRO A 10 11.52 9.13 15.72
CA PRO A 10 10.47 9.81 16.48
C PRO A 10 10.97 11.00 17.33
N ASP A 11 12.24 10.99 17.75
CA ASP A 11 12.89 12.07 18.49
C ASP A 11 13.37 13.24 17.61
N GLY A 12 13.16 13.16 16.29
CA GLY A 12 13.57 14.17 15.32
C GLY A 12 15.01 14.03 14.80
N THR A 13 15.81 13.11 15.33
CA THR A 13 17.18 12.87 14.85
C THR A 13 17.20 12.13 13.51
N VAL A 14 18.30 12.27 12.76
CA VAL A 14 18.46 11.59 11.48
C VAL A 14 18.58 10.07 11.70
N ASP A 15 17.68 9.32 11.08
CA ASP A 15 17.71 7.86 11.01
C ASP A 15 18.62 7.42 9.86
N ARG A 16 18.31 7.85 8.62
CA ARG A 16 19.11 7.53 7.42
C ARG A 16 18.87 8.48 6.27
N HIS A 17 19.88 8.62 5.41
CA HIS A 17 19.77 9.26 4.11
C HIS A 17 19.35 8.22 3.06
N LYS A 18 18.22 8.44 2.40
CA LYS A 18 17.70 7.54 1.35
C LYS A 18 17.81 8.22 -0.01
N ALA A 19 18.49 7.59 -0.96
CA ALA A 19 18.46 7.96 -2.36
C ALA A 19 17.70 6.89 -3.15
N ARG A 20 16.89 7.29 -4.12
CA ARG A 20 16.20 6.40 -5.05
C ARG A 20 16.45 6.84 -6.47
N LEU A 21 16.86 5.91 -7.32
CA LEU A 21 16.85 6.13 -8.76
C LEU A 21 15.42 5.90 -9.27
N VAL A 22 14.85 6.91 -9.92
CA VAL A 22 13.52 6.82 -10.53
C VAL A 22 13.59 7.06 -12.03
N ALA A 23 12.73 6.38 -12.77
CA ALA A 23 12.53 6.63 -14.19
C ALA A 23 11.70 7.90 -14.40
N LYS A 24 11.82 8.57 -15.55
CA LYS A 24 10.99 9.74 -15.86
C LYS A 24 9.66 9.29 -16.46
N GLY A 25 8.85 8.51 -15.75
CA GLY A 25 7.68 7.84 -16.34
C GLY A 25 6.61 8.77 -16.92
N TYR A 26 6.62 10.05 -16.57
CA TYR A 26 5.78 11.07 -17.21
C TYR A 26 6.12 11.28 -18.70
N THR A 27 7.31 10.87 -19.16
CA THR A 27 7.69 10.92 -20.59
C THR A 27 7.25 9.68 -21.35
N GLN A 28 6.71 8.64 -20.70
CA GLN A 28 6.33 7.39 -21.36
C GLN A 28 5.01 7.54 -22.14
N MET A 29 5.01 7.00 -23.35
CA MET A 29 3.86 6.94 -24.27
C MET A 29 3.21 5.56 -24.26
N GLU A 30 1.89 5.53 -24.10
CA GLU A 30 1.09 4.31 -24.20
C GLU A 30 1.13 3.77 -25.64
N GLY A 31 1.21 2.45 -25.79
CA GLY A 31 1.36 1.77 -27.08
C GLY A 31 2.78 1.75 -27.64
N ILE A 32 3.74 2.42 -26.98
CA ILE A 32 5.16 2.42 -27.35
C ILE A 32 5.99 1.91 -26.17
N ASP A 33 5.96 2.63 -25.05
CA ASP A 33 6.78 2.32 -23.86
C ASP A 33 6.07 1.37 -22.89
N PHE A 34 4.75 1.24 -23.02
CA PHE A 34 3.94 0.32 -22.25
C PHE A 34 2.57 0.12 -22.91
N PHE A 35 2.00 -1.08 -22.74
CA PHE A 35 0.66 -1.40 -23.24
C PHE A 35 -0.38 -1.49 -22.13
N GLU A 36 0.02 -1.96 -20.94
CA GLU A 36 -0.86 -2.07 -19.79
C GLU A 36 -0.19 -1.50 -18.54
N SER A 37 -0.92 -0.67 -17.79
CA SER A 37 -0.42 -0.06 -16.55
C SER A 37 -1.22 -0.45 -15.31
N PHE A 38 -2.33 -1.16 -15.47
CA PHE A 38 -3.22 -1.50 -14.37
C PHE A 38 -2.53 -2.41 -13.35
N SER A 39 -2.54 -1.99 -12.09
CA SER A 39 -2.08 -2.78 -10.95
C SER A 39 -3.20 -2.84 -9.92
N PRO A 40 -3.42 -4.01 -9.29
CA PRO A 40 -4.40 -4.12 -8.22
C PRO A 40 -4.16 -3.12 -7.10
N VAL A 41 -5.23 -2.46 -6.68
CA VAL A 41 -5.26 -1.66 -5.46
C VAL A 41 -6.16 -2.37 -4.47
N ALA A 42 -5.63 -2.66 -3.28
CA ALA A 42 -6.43 -3.24 -2.20
C ALA A 42 -7.54 -2.27 -1.79
N LYS A 43 -8.79 -2.69 -1.99
CA LYS A 43 -9.95 -1.90 -1.58
C LYS A 43 -10.13 -2.00 -0.07
N LEU A 44 -10.58 -0.91 0.56
CA LEU A 44 -10.91 -0.90 1.98
C LEU A 44 -11.92 -1.99 2.37
N VAL A 45 -12.87 -2.30 1.49
CA VAL A 45 -13.82 -3.40 1.70
C VAL A 45 -13.08 -4.73 1.84
N THR A 46 -12.15 -5.04 0.93
CA THR A 46 -11.35 -6.28 1.00
C THR A 46 -10.51 -6.35 2.27
N ILE A 47 -9.86 -5.24 2.65
CA ILE A 47 -9.08 -5.16 3.90
C ILE A 47 -9.97 -5.44 5.10
N ARG A 48 -11.13 -4.78 5.20
CA ARG A 48 -12.08 -4.98 6.31
C ARG A 48 -12.65 -6.38 6.34
N THR A 49 -13.02 -6.95 5.19
CA THR A 49 -13.52 -8.33 5.12
C THR A 49 -12.47 -9.31 5.60
N LEU A 50 -11.21 -9.13 5.20
CA LEU A 50 -10.11 -9.97 5.63
C LEU A 50 -9.87 -9.87 7.14
N LEU A 51 -9.83 -8.66 7.68
CA LEU A 51 -9.64 -8.42 9.12
C LEU A 51 -10.83 -8.93 9.95
N ALA A 52 -12.06 -8.77 9.45
CA ALA A 52 -13.26 -9.31 10.08
C ALA A 52 -13.25 -10.85 10.09
N LEU A 53 -12.84 -11.48 8.98
CA LEU A 53 -12.65 -12.92 8.92
C LEU A 53 -11.61 -13.38 9.95
N ALA A 54 -10.44 -12.74 9.96
CA ALA A 54 -9.38 -13.06 10.91
C ALA A 54 -9.86 -12.91 12.36
N ALA A 55 -10.60 -11.84 12.68
CA ALA A 55 -11.19 -11.66 14.00
C ALA A 55 -12.20 -12.76 14.35
N SER A 56 -13.09 -13.14 13.42
CA SER A 56 -14.11 -14.17 13.64
C SER A 56 -13.54 -15.57 13.84
N GLN A 57 -12.38 -15.84 13.23
CA GLN A 57 -11.70 -17.14 13.32
C GLN A 57 -10.55 -17.13 14.34
N ASN A 58 -10.37 -16.03 15.07
CA ASN A 58 -9.25 -15.81 15.99
C ASN A 58 -7.87 -16.06 15.35
N TRP A 59 -7.68 -15.59 14.12
CA TRP A 59 -6.44 -15.72 13.36
C TRP A 59 -5.46 -14.59 13.64
N HIS A 60 -4.18 -14.94 13.54
CA HIS A 60 -3.08 -14.00 13.67
C HIS A 60 -2.91 -13.22 12.36
N VAL A 61 -2.85 -11.89 12.47
CA VAL A 61 -2.62 -11.00 11.34
C VAL A 61 -1.23 -10.41 11.48
N HIS A 62 -0.34 -10.72 10.54
CA HIS A 62 1.00 -10.15 10.48
C HIS A 62 1.16 -9.23 9.28
N GLN A 63 2.12 -8.33 9.38
CA GLN A 63 2.45 -7.38 8.34
C GLN A 63 3.91 -7.54 7.92
N LEU A 64 4.14 -7.48 6.61
CA LEU A 64 5.45 -7.55 5.99
C LEU A 64 5.63 -6.33 5.09
N ASP A 65 6.87 -5.87 4.95
CA ASP A 65 7.27 -4.80 4.04
C ASP A 65 8.34 -5.33 3.08
N VAL A 66 8.08 -5.30 1.78
CA VAL A 66 8.99 -5.79 0.75
C VAL A 66 10.01 -4.73 0.39
N ASN A 67 11.29 -5.05 0.53
CA ASN A 67 12.35 -4.10 0.18
C ASN A 67 12.40 -3.89 -1.34
N ASN A 68 12.29 -2.63 -1.77
CA ASN A 68 12.45 -2.22 -3.17
C ASN A 68 11.52 -2.96 -4.14
N ALA A 69 10.25 -3.16 -3.75
CA ALA A 69 9.28 -3.98 -4.49
C ALA A 69 9.25 -3.74 -6.01
N PHE A 70 9.22 -2.48 -6.46
CA PHE A 70 9.22 -2.16 -7.90
C PHE A 70 10.50 -2.56 -8.65
N VAL A 71 11.64 -2.77 -7.98
CA VAL A 71 12.89 -3.19 -8.63
C VAL A 71 12.95 -4.72 -8.81
N LEU A 72 12.04 -5.45 -8.16
CA LEU A 72 11.96 -6.90 -8.28
C LEU A 72 11.18 -7.31 -9.54
N GLY A 73 10.26 -6.47 -10.00
CA GLY A 73 9.48 -6.68 -11.23
C GLY A 73 10.34 -6.78 -12.48
N ASN A 74 10.00 -7.74 -13.34
CA ASN A 74 10.60 -7.88 -14.66
C ASN A 74 9.99 -6.87 -15.63
N LEU A 75 10.73 -6.52 -16.70
CA LEU A 75 10.22 -5.70 -17.78
C LEU A 75 9.92 -6.61 -18.97
N ASP A 76 8.71 -6.50 -19.51
CA ASP A 76 8.35 -7.17 -20.77
C ASP A 76 8.89 -6.36 -21.96
N GLU A 77 8.92 -5.03 -21.82
CA GLU A 77 9.38 -4.09 -22.83
C GLU A 77 10.87 -3.74 -22.70
N GLU A 78 11.49 -3.40 -23.83
CA GLU A 78 12.86 -2.90 -23.85
C GLU A 78 12.89 -1.39 -23.60
N LEU A 79 13.21 -1.00 -22.36
CA LEU A 79 13.24 0.39 -21.95
C LEU A 79 14.66 0.93 -21.75
N TYR A 80 14.83 2.19 -22.11
CA TYR A 80 16.08 2.93 -21.95
C TYR A 80 15.87 4.18 -21.10
N MET A 81 16.90 4.58 -20.36
CA MET A 81 16.92 5.84 -19.64
C MET A 81 18.25 6.56 -19.82
N GLN A 82 18.21 7.89 -19.71
CA GLN A 82 19.43 8.68 -19.62
C GLN A 82 20.24 8.27 -18.37
N PRO A 83 21.58 8.29 -18.44
CA PRO A 83 22.43 8.05 -17.29
C PRO A 83 22.05 8.98 -16.13
N PRO A 84 21.94 8.46 -14.90
CA PRO A 84 21.66 9.31 -13.76
C PRO A 84 22.83 10.27 -13.50
N GLU A 85 22.51 11.39 -12.85
CA GLU A 85 23.51 12.35 -12.41
C GLU A 85 24.57 11.65 -11.52
N GLY A 86 25.84 12.01 -11.73
CA GLY A 86 26.98 11.37 -11.08
C GLY A 86 27.48 10.10 -11.75
N TYR A 87 26.81 9.60 -12.80
CA TYR A 87 27.26 8.44 -13.57
C TYR A 87 27.86 8.88 -14.91
N SER A 88 29.18 8.73 -15.07
CA SER A 88 29.88 9.07 -16.32
C SER A 88 29.65 8.00 -17.38
N MET A 89 29.29 8.42 -18.59
CA MET A 89 29.04 7.54 -19.72
C MET A 89 29.53 8.19 -21.02
N PRO A 90 30.03 7.41 -22.00
CA PRO A 90 30.42 7.95 -23.30
C PRO A 90 29.26 8.68 -23.99
N PRO A 91 29.54 9.72 -24.80
CA PRO A 91 28.52 10.41 -25.58
C PRO A 91 27.70 9.42 -26.44
N GLY A 92 26.41 9.70 -26.57
CA GLY A 92 25.48 8.89 -27.39
C GLY A 92 25.01 7.57 -26.76
N HIS A 93 25.44 7.23 -25.53
CA HIS A 93 25.01 6.02 -24.85
C HIS A 93 23.88 6.29 -23.84
N VAL A 94 23.06 5.26 -23.60
CA VAL A 94 21.93 5.26 -22.66
C VAL A 94 21.94 3.98 -21.82
N CYS A 95 21.30 4.02 -20.66
CA CYS A 95 21.14 2.86 -19.79
C CYS A 95 19.94 2.02 -20.24
N LYS A 96 20.16 0.75 -20.57
CA LYS A 96 19.06 -0.22 -20.71
C LYS A 96 18.57 -0.67 -19.33
N LEU A 97 17.26 -0.62 -19.10
CA LEU A 97 16.66 -1.12 -17.87
C LEU A 97 16.54 -2.65 -17.92
N LYS A 98 17.06 -3.33 -16.90
CA LYS A 98 16.94 -4.79 -16.75
C LYS A 98 15.77 -5.20 -15.85
N LYS A 99 15.28 -4.26 -15.05
CA LYS A 99 14.24 -4.42 -14.03
C LYS A 99 13.38 -3.18 -14.02
N SER A 100 12.14 -3.29 -13.55
CA SER A 100 11.30 -2.11 -13.40
C SER A 100 11.90 -1.14 -12.39
N LEU A 101 11.59 0.14 -12.56
CA LEU A 101 12.02 1.21 -11.66
C LEU A 101 10.81 1.97 -11.15
N TYR A 102 11.02 2.67 -10.03
CA TYR A 102 10.07 3.65 -9.54
C TYR A 102 9.68 4.63 -10.65
N GLU A 103 8.41 5.05 -10.63
CA GLU A 103 7.78 5.98 -11.57
C GLU A 103 7.54 5.45 -12.99
N LEU A 104 8.01 4.26 -13.38
CA LEU A 104 7.49 3.65 -14.61
C LEU A 104 5.98 3.39 -14.45
N LYS A 105 5.20 3.74 -15.49
CA LYS A 105 3.73 3.66 -15.44
C LYS A 105 3.22 2.26 -15.13
N HIS A 106 3.94 1.21 -15.53
CA HIS A 106 3.59 -0.19 -15.29
C HIS A 106 4.40 -0.87 -14.18
N ALA A 107 5.27 -0.16 -13.44
CA ALA A 107 6.12 -0.79 -12.41
C ALA A 107 5.34 -1.57 -11.36
N SER A 108 4.19 -1.03 -10.92
CA SER A 108 3.33 -1.68 -9.93
C SER A 108 2.68 -2.95 -10.49
N ARG A 109 2.33 -2.96 -11.78
CA ARG A 109 1.79 -4.15 -12.46
C ARG A 109 2.85 -5.24 -12.53
N GLN A 110 4.04 -4.89 -13.01
CA GLN A 110 5.15 -5.82 -13.14
C GLN A 110 5.57 -6.45 -11.81
N TRP A 111 5.63 -5.65 -10.75
CA TRP A 111 5.85 -6.17 -9.40
C TRP A 111 4.76 -7.15 -8.98
N ASN A 112 3.47 -6.79 -9.14
CA ASN A 112 2.38 -7.66 -8.72
C ASN A 112 2.37 -8.98 -9.50
N GLN A 113 2.64 -8.94 -10.81
CA GLN A 113 2.74 -10.13 -11.64
C GLN A 113 3.88 -11.04 -11.19
N GLU A 114 5.09 -10.48 -11.02
CA GLU A 114 6.24 -11.26 -10.52
C GLU A 114 5.92 -11.90 -9.17
N PHE A 115 5.32 -11.15 -8.25
CA PHE A 115 4.91 -11.68 -6.94
C PHE A 115 3.92 -12.84 -7.10
N ASN A 116 2.83 -12.65 -7.85
CA ASN A 116 1.81 -13.68 -8.04
C ASN A 116 2.40 -14.94 -8.68
N THR A 117 3.20 -14.80 -9.74
CA THR A 117 3.82 -15.93 -10.44
C THR A 117 4.72 -16.75 -9.52
N LYS A 118 5.52 -16.09 -8.66
CA LYS A 118 6.32 -16.83 -7.67
C LYS A 118 5.44 -17.50 -6.64
N MET A 119 4.43 -16.81 -6.10
CA MET A 119 3.54 -17.39 -5.09
C MET A 119 2.71 -18.57 -5.63
N GLU A 120 2.32 -18.54 -6.90
CA GLU A 120 1.64 -19.66 -7.58
C GLU A 120 2.48 -20.94 -7.58
N TYR A 121 3.79 -20.83 -7.78
CA TYR A 121 4.70 -21.97 -7.66
C TYR A 121 4.69 -22.59 -6.25
N PHE A 122 4.44 -21.78 -5.21
CA PHE A 122 4.30 -22.24 -3.83
C PHE A 122 2.86 -22.67 -3.46
N GLY A 123 1.97 -22.82 -4.45
CA GLY A 123 0.61 -23.33 -4.29
C GLY A 123 -0.42 -22.28 -3.86
N PHE A 124 -0.07 -21.00 -3.90
CA PHE A 124 -1.05 -19.92 -3.74
C PHE A 124 -1.85 -19.72 -5.03
N LYS A 125 -3.08 -19.22 -4.91
CA LYS A 125 -3.93 -18.88 -6.05
C LYS A 125 -4.51 -17.49 -5.87
N GLN A 126 -4.39 -16.66 -6.90
CA GLN A 126 -4.97 -15.33 -6.89
C GLN A 126 -6.50 -15.41 -6.87
N TYR A 127 -7.14 -14.59 -6.05
CA TYR A 127 -8.59 -14.52 -5.98
C TYR A 127 -9.16 -13.78 -7.20
N LYS A 128 -10.08 -14.42 -7.93
CA LYS A 128 -10.63 -13.93 -9.21
C LYS A 128 -11.22 -12.52 -9.15
N ASN A 129 -11.87 -12.17 -8.04
CA ASN A 129 -12.55 -10.87 -7.88
C ASN A 129 -11.73 -9.85 -7.06
N GLY A 130 -10.48 -10.17 -6.76
CA GLY A 130 -9.60 -9.34 -5.95
C GLY A 130 -8.15 -9.66 -6.22
N TYR A 131 -7.58 -9.05 -7.27
CA TYR A 131 -6.20 -9.27 -7.71
C TYR A 131 -5.11 -8.92 -6.66
N CYS A 132 -5.50 -8.32 -5.53
CA CYS A 132 -4.61 -8.07 -4.37
C CYS A 132 -4.66 -9.18 -3.32
N LEU A 133 -5.59 -10.13 -3.40
CA LEU A 133 -5.77 -11.22 -2.44
C LEU A 133 -5.34 -12.55 -3.06
N ILE A 134 -4.46 -13.27 -2.38
CA ILE A 134 -3.96 -14.57 -2.79
C ILE A 134 -4.18 -15.57 -1.67
N ILE A 135 -4.66 -16.77 -2.00
CA ILE A 135 -5.12 -17.76 -1.02
C ILE A 135 -4.39 -19.08 -1.25
N LYS A 136 -3.97 -19.74 -0.18
CA LYS A 136 -3.41 -21.10 -0.20
C LYS A 136 -4.20 -21.98 0.75
N SER A 137 -4.80 -23.05 0.24
CA SER A 137 -5.46 -24.06 1.07
C SER A 137 -4.44 -24.90 1.84
N SER A 138 -4.78 -25.27 3.05
CA SER A 138 -4.04 -26.23 3.88
C SER A 138 -5.00 -27.25 4.48
N THR A 139 -4.48 -28.27 5.15
CA THR A 139 -5.28 -29.30 5.83
C THR A 139 -6.11 -28.74 6.99
N VAL A 140 -5.66 -27.66 7.61
CA VAL A 140 -6.28 -27.01 8.77
C VAL A 140 -7.10 -25.77 8.40
N GLY A 141 -7.24 -25.45 7.11
CA GLY A 141 -7.98 -24.28 6.64
C GLY A 141 -7.34 -23.63 5.42
N PHE A 142 -7.14 -22.32 5.45
CA PHE A 142 -6.47 -21.60 4.38
C PHE A 142 -5.68 -20.40 4.90
N LEU A 143 -4.57 -20.10 4.24
CA LEU A 143 -3.80 -18.89 4.43
C LEU A 143 -4.16 -17.87 3.36
N THR A 144 -4.08 -16.61 3.74
CA THR A 144 -4.38 -15.48 2.86
C THR A 144 -3.26 -14.46 2.92
N LEU A 145 -2.94 -13.92 1.75
CA LEU A 145 -2.00 -12.82 1.56
C LEU A 145 -2.76 -11.69 0.88
N LEU A 146 -2.76 -10.51 1.49
CA LEU A 146 -3.22 -9.29 0.87
C LEU A 146 -2.01 -8.41 0.53
N VAL A 147 -1.77 -8.20 -0.75
CA VAL A 147 -0.63 -7.47 -1.27
C VAL A 147 -1.06 -6.06 -1.69
N TYR A 148 -0.41 -5.06 -1.14
CA TYR A 148 -0.53 -3.66 -1.54
C TYR A 148 0.86 -3.08 -1.77
N VAL A 149 1.31 -3.05 -3.02
CA VAL A 149 2.64 -2.55 -3.39
C VAL A 149 3.72 -3.24 -2.53
N ASP A 150 4.38 -2.55 -1.61
CA ASP A 150 5.41 -3.05 -0.70
C ASP A 150 4.84 -3.64 0.59
N ASP A 151 3.64 -3.24 1.01
CA ASP A 151 2.98 -3.74 2.21
C ASP A 151 2.21 -5.05 1.93
N ILE A 152 2.40 -6.07 2.77
CA ILE A 152 1.67 -7.35 2.71
C ILE A 152 1.05 -7.65 4.08
N LEU A 153 -0.25 -7.97 4.10
CA LEU A 153 -0.87 -8.64 5.25
C LEU A 153 -0.90 -10.14 5.00
N ILE A 154 -0.53 -10.91 6.01
CA ILE A 154 -0.69 -12.36 6.05
C ILE A 154 -1.58 -12.74 7.23
N THR A 155 -2.56 -13.61 6.99
CA THR A 155 -3.40 -14.19 8.05
C THR A 155 -3.82 -15.61 7.70
N GLY A 156 -3.98 -16.43 8.74
CA GLY A 156 -4.38 -17.82 8.62
C GLY A 156 -4.49 -18.53 9.98
N PRO A 157 -4.87 -19.81 9.98
CA PRO A 157 -5.21 -20.57 11.19
C PRO A 157 -4.02 -21.01 12.05
N SER A 158 -2.79 -20.96 11.53
CA SER A 158 -1.60 -21.44 12.24
C SER A 158 -0.45 -20.44 12.10
N GLU A 159 0.14 -20.05 13.23
CA GLU A 159 1.34 -19.20 13.26
C GLU A 159 2.55 -19.89 12.62
N GLU A 160 2.65 -21.22 12.72
CA GLU A 160 3.72 -22.00 12.09
C GLU A 160 3.64 -21.88 10.56
N LEU A 161 2.44 -22.07 9.99
CA LEU A 161 2.24 -21.91 8.55
C LEU A 161 2.49 -20.46 8.09
N ILE A 162 2.14 -19.48 8.94
CA ILE A 162 2.46 -18.07 8.67
C ILE A 162 3.97 -17.87 8.66
N SER A 163 4.71 -18.45 9.61
CA SER A 163 6.17 -18.38 9.70
C SER A 163 6.85 -18.99 8.47
N ASP A 164 6.41 -20.17 8.03
CA ASP A 164 6.96 -20.82 6.83
C ASP A 164 6.76 -19.96 5.58
N VAL A 165 5.57 -19.37 5.43
CA VAL A 165 5.28 -18.47 4.31
C VAL A 165 6.10 -17.20 4.39
N LYS A 166 6.32 -16.63 5.59
CA LYS A 166 7.20 -15.47 5.76
C LYS A 166 8.63 -15.78 5.34
N GLN A 167 9.16 -16.94 5.72
CA GLN A 167 10.50 -17.35 5.32
C GLN A 167 10.59 -17.51 3.80
N CYS A 168 9.61 -18.18 3.19
CA CYS A 168 9.53 -18.33 1.74
C CYS A 168 9.53 -16.97 1.03
N ILE A 169 8.68 -16.03 1.46
CA ILE A 169 8.63 -14.67 0.88
C ILE A 169 9.94 -13.92 1.12
N HIS A 170 10.57 -14.10 2.30
CA HIS A 170 11.86 -13.48 2.61
C HIS A 170 12.97 -13.97 1.68
N GLU A 171 13.06 -15.26 1.42
CA GLU A 171 14.05 -15.84 0.50
C GLU A 171 13.87 -15.35 -0.94
N LEU A 172 12.62 -15.13 -1.38
CA LEU A 172 12.32 -14.66 -2.74
C LEU A 172 12.55 -13.16 -2.93
N PHE A 173 12.14 -12.36 -1.95
CA PHE A 173 11.95 -10.92 -2.14
C PHE A 173 12.64 -10.05 -1.09
N ASN A 174 13.33 -10.65 -0.11
CA ASN A 174 14.00 -9.95 0.98
C ASN A 174 13.07 -8.96 1.70
N ILE A 175 12.22 -9.49 2.58
CA ILE A 175 11.24 -8.69 3.33
C ILE A 175 11.77 -8.23 4.68
N LYS A 176 11.14 -7.17 5.19
CA LYS A 176 11.17 -6.80 6.60
C LYS A 176 9.89 -7.28 7.27
N ASP A 177 10.02 -8.18 8.24
CA ASP A 177 8.88 -8.60 9.09
C ASP A 177 8.56 -7.47 10.09
N LEU A 178 7.33 -6.96 10.05
CA LEU A 178 6.84 -5.94 10.98
C LEU A 178 6.09 -6.54 12.18
N GLY A 179 6.00 -7.87 12.24
CA GLY A 179 5.34 -8.61 13.31
C GLY A 179 3.82 -8.57 13.18
N VAL A 180 3.13 -8.56 14.32
CA VAL A 180 1.67 -8.44 14.37
C VAL A 180 1.25 -7.09 13.79
N ALA A 181 0.26 -7.10 12.91
CA ALA A 181 -0.20 -5.91 12.21
C ALA A 181 -0.75 -4.87 13.21
N LYS A 182 -0.13 -3.69 13.24
CA LYS A 182 -0.58 -2.55 14.06
C LYS A 182 -1.10 -1.40 13.22
N TYR A 183 -0.56 -1.24 11.99
CA TYR A 183 -0.90 -0.15 11.09
C TYR A 183 -0.84 -0.63 9.65
N PHE A 184 -1.97 -0.65 8.94
CA PHE A 184 -2.01 -1.04 7.53
C PHE A 184 -2.81 -0.01 6.72
N LEU A 185 -2.16 0.63 5.74
CA LEU A 185 -2.76 1.62 4.83
C LEU A 185 -3.59 2.71 5.54
N GLY A 186 -3.05 3.25 6.63
CA GLY A 186 -3.71 4.30 7.42
C GLY A 186 -4.81 3.82 8.36
N ILE A 187 -5.00 2.50 8.50
CA ILE A 187 -5.85 1.89 9.52
C ILE A 187 -4.96 1.40 10.67
N GLU A 188 -5.23 1.86 11.88
CA GLU A 188 -4.65 1.32 13.11
C GLU A 188 -5.44 0.09 13.52
N ILE A 189 -4.74 -1.00 13.78
CA ILE A 189 -5.30 -2.30 14.14
C ILE A 189 -4.85 -2.60 15.56
N THR A 190 -5.81 -2.80 16.47
CA THR A 190 -5.55 -3.22 17.83
C THR A 190 -6.32 -4.50 18.12
N CYS A 191 -5.60 -5.58 18.39
CA CYS A 191 -6.18 -6.86 18.77
C CYS A 191 -6.15 -7.01 20.29
N SER A 192 -7.29 -7.41 20.86
CA SER A 192 -7.45 -7.95 22.21
C SER A 192 -7.81 -9.43 22.09
N LEU A 193 -7.79 -10.18 23.20
CA LEU A 193 -7.98 -11.64 23.26
C LEU A 193 -9.15 -12.20 22.43
N HIS A 194 -10.21 -11.41 22.20
CA HIS A 194 -11.38 -11.85 21.42
C HIS A 194 -11.96 -10.74 20.52
N ARG A 195 -11.23 -9.63 20.32
CA ARG A 195 -11.76 -8.45 19.61
C ARG A 195 -10.70 -7.75 18.81
N MET A 196 -11.07 -7.28 17.64
CA MET A 196 -10.22 -6.43 16.81
C MET A 196 -10.86 -5.05 16.68
N PHE A 197 -10.09 -4.02 17.02
CA PHE A 197 -10.48 -2.63 16.89
C PHE A 197 -9.73 -2.00 15.72
N LEU A 198 -10.48 -1.37 14.81
CA LEU A 198 -9.94 -0.62 13.69
C LEU A 198 -10.19 0.86 13.92
N THR A 199 -9.13 1.67 13.89
CA THR A 199 -9.24 3.12 14.04
C THR A 199 -8.44 3.85 12.96
N GLN A 200 -8.72 5.12 12.76
CA GLN A 200 -7.89 6.02 11.95
C GLN A 200 -7.58 7.29 12.73
N ALA A 201 -7.42 7.16 14.05
CA ALA A 201 -7.34 8.30 14.96
C ALA A 201 -6.16 9.23 14.61
N LYS A 202 -4.99 8.67 14.30
CA LYS A 202 -3.85 9.45 13.84
C LYS A 202 -4.14 10.19 12.53
N TYR A 203 -4.73 9.51 11.55
CA TYR A 203 -5.07 10.14 10.27
C TYR A 203 -6.04 11.32 10.46
N THR A 204 -7.06 11.15 11.31
CA THR A 204 -7.98 12.24 11.68
C THR A 204 -7.25 13.40 12.34
N LYS A 205 -6.34 13.13 13.29
CA LYS A 205 -5.52 14.16 13.94
C LYS A 205 -4.61 14.89 12.95
N ASP A 206 -3.95 14.15 12.06
CA ASP A 206 -3.09 14.72 11.03
C ASP A 206 -3.88 15.61 10.07
N ILE A 207 -5.12 15.24 9.71
CA ILE A 207 -6.01 16.14 8.94
C ILE A 207 -6.28 17.42 9.73
N LEU A 208 -6.73 17.30 10.99
CA LEU A 208 -7.07 18.45 11.82
C LEU A 208 -5.87 19.40 11.99
N ALA A 209 -4.68 18.87 12.21
CA ALA A 209 -3.43 19.62 12.26
C ALA A 209 -3.18 20.40 10.97
N ASN A 210 -3.31 19.74 9.81
CA ASN A 210 -3.08 20.36 8.50
C ASN A 210 -4.04 21.50 8.18
N VAL A 211 -5.26 21.49 8.73
CA VAL A 211 -6.25 22.56 8.54
C VAL A 211 -6.31 23.55 9.73
N GLY A 212 -5.42 23.41 10.72
CA GLY A 212 -5.39 24.28 11.91
C GLY A 212 -6.59 24.11 12.85
N MET A 213 -7.24 22.95 12.83
CA MET A 213 -8.46 22.63 13.60
C MET A 213 -8.22 21.66 14.76
N GLU A 214 -7.00 21.57 15.29
CA GLU A 214 -6.68 20.66 16.41
C GLU A 214 -7.52 20.92 17.67
N GLN A 215 -7.93 22.18 17.87
CA GLN A 215 -8.76 22.63 19.00
C GLN A 215 -10.26 22.73 18.65
N ALA A 216 -10.67 22.22 17.48
CA ALA A 216 -12.07 22.26 17.08
C ALA A 216 -12.93 21.39 18.01
N LYS A 217 -14.13 21.89 18.35
CA LYS A 217 -15.08 21.13 19.17
C LYS A 217 -15.61 19.93 18.40
N ALA A 218 -15.76 18.79 19.08
CA ALA A 218 -16.39 17.62 18.51
C ALA A 218 -17.84 17.93 18.10
N ALA A 219 -18.19 17.60 16.86
CA ALA A 219 -19.56 17.64 16.37
C ALA A 219 -20.14 16.22 16.42
N THR A 220 -21.39 16.10 16.87
CA THR A 220 -22.12 14.82 16.89
C THR A 220 -22.59 14.38 15.50
N THR A 221 -22.68 15.32 14.57
CA THR A 221 -23.05 15.05 13.17
C THR A 221 -22.05 15.71 12.23
N PRO A 222 -21.72 15.08 11.08
CA PRO A 222 -20.81 15.64 10.09
C PRO A 222 -21.38 16.89 9.39
N LEU A 223 -22.70 17.10 9.46
CA LEU A 223 -23.40 18.25 8.92
C LEU A 223 -24.40 18.77 9.97
N PRO A 224 -24.56 20.10 10.13
CA PRO A 224 -25.63 20.67 10.95
C PRO A 224 -27.02 20.20 10.49
N THR A 225 -27.88 19.87 11.44
CA THR A 225 -29.29 19.55 11.17
C THR A 225 -30.04 20.80 10.74
N GLY A 226 -30.83 20.70 9.65
CA GLY A 226 -31.68 21.81 9.16
C GLY A 226 -31.10 22.65 8.01
N ILE A 227 -29.96 22.26 7.42
CA ILE A 227 -29.45 22.91 6.21
C ILE A 227 -30.38 22.62 5.03
N LYS A 228 -30.91 23.68 4.41
CA LYS A 228 -31.59 23.61 3.11
C LYS A 228 -30.54 23.77 2.02
N PHE A 229 -30.31 22.71 1.25
CA PHE A 229 -29.43 22.78 0.08
C PHE A 229 -30.14 23.55 -1.04
N THR A 230 -29.56 24.67 -1.45
CA THR A 230 -29.92 25.37 -2.68
C THR A 230 -29.01 24.92 -3.81
N LEU A 231 -29.56 24.78 -5.02
CA LEU A 231 -28.81 24.40 -6.23
C LEU A 231 -27.91 25.53 -6.76
N GLU A 232 -28.11 26.74 -6.27
CA GLU A 232 -27.32 27.92 -6.64
C GLU A 232 -25.98 27.88 -5.88
N ALA A 233 -24.94 27.46 -6.58
CA ALA A 233 -23.57 27.49 -6.10
C ALA A 233 -23.05 28.93 -6.09
N GLU A 234 -23.50 29.74 -5.13
CA GLU A 234 -22.80 30.97 -4.80
C GLU A 234 -21.59 30.62 -3.93
N ASN A 235 -20.41 31.01 -4.42
CA ASN A 235 -19.07 30.86 -3.85
C ASN A 235 -18.30 29.62 -4.34
N THR A 236 -17.37 29.89 -5.25
CA THR A 236 -16.16 29.09 -5.43
C THR A 236 -15.47 28.94 -4.08
N LEU A 237 -15.31 27.69 -3.60
CA LEU A 237 -14.51 27.42 -2.40
C LEU A 237 -13.14 28.12 -2.55
N PRO A 238 -12.67 28.91 -1.58
CA PRO A 238 -11.40 29.64 -1.69
C PRO A 238 -10.22 28.72 -2.01
N HIS A 239 -10.27 27.48 -1.51
CA HIS A 239 -9.24 26.46 -1.70
C HIS A 239 -9.86 25.09 -2.06
N PRO A 240 -10.32 24.90 -3.31
CA PRO A 240 -10.99 23.67 -3.72
C PRO A 240 -10.05 22.45 -3.69
N LYS A 241 -8.73 22.68 -3.84
CA LYS A 241 -7.70 21.63 -3.75
C LYS A 241 -7.56 21.05 -2.34
N VAL A 242 -7.70 21.88 -1.31
CA VAL A 242 -7.64 21.43 0.11
C VAL A 242 -8.86 20.56 0.40
N TYR A 243 -10.04 21.01 0.00
CA TYR A 243 -11.29 20.26 0.20
C TYR A 243 -11.28 18.90 -0.51
N ARG A 244 -10.87 18.84 -1.79
CA ARG A 244 -10.77 17.58 -2.55
C ARG A 244 -9.74 16.61 -1.97
N ARG A 245 -8.69 17.10 -1.32
CA ARG A 245 -7.62 16.27 -0.73
C ARG A 245 -8.09 15.46 0.49
N HIS A 246 -9.09 15.96 1.23
CA HIS A 246 -9.54 15.35 2.49
C HIS A 246 -10.87 14.58 2.38
N SER A 247 -11.62 14.74 1.28
CA SER A 247 -12.96 14.13 1.13
C SER A 247 -12.95 12.62 0.81
N TRP A 248 -11.79 12.01 0.54
CA TRP A 248 -11.68 10.62 0.06
C TRP A 248 -11.39 9.57 1.15
N SER A 249 -11.32 9.96 2.43
CA SER A 249 -10.60 9.13 3.41
C SER A 249 -11.26 8.91 4.76
N PHE A 250 -12.53 9.30 4.96
CA PHE A 250 -13.22 9.03 6.22
C PHE A 250 -13.82 7.62 6.25
N VAL A 251 -13.34 6.80 7.19
CA VAL A 251 -13.90 5.49 7.53
C VAL A 251 -14.94 5.62 8.64
N VAL A 252 -16.15 5.09 8.40
CA VAL A 252 -17.12 4.81 9.48
C VAL A 252 -16.61 3.64 10.31
N PHE A 253 -16.43 3.86 11.61
CA PHE A 253 -15.91 2.88 12.58
C PHE A 253 -16.84 1.67 12.70
N GLY A 254 -16.27 0.46 12.73
CA GLY A 254 -16.96 -0.79 13.00
C GLY A 254 -16.22 -1.59 14.06
N VAL A 255 -16.93 -2.04 15.10
CA VAL A 255 -16.44 -3.04 16.04
C VAL A 255 -16.80 -4.41 15.49
N TYR A 256 -15.80 -5.22 15.18
CA TYR A 256 -16.03 -6.60 14.80
C TYR A 256 -15.97 -7.46 16.08
N LYS A 257 -17.12 -8.02 16.46
CA LYS A 257 -17.21 -9.03 17.52
C LYS A 257 -16.98 -10.42 16.89
N ALA A 258 -16.20 -11.25 17.56
CA ALA A 258 -16.16 -12.69 17.30
C ALA A 258 -17.54 -13.31 17.56
#